data_AF-A0AA36MAX3-F1
#
_entry.id   AF-A0AA36MAX3-F1
#
_cell.length_a   1.000
_cell.length_b   1.000
_cell.length_c   1.000
_cell.angle_alpha   90.00
_cell.angle_beta   90.00
_cell.angle_gamma   90.00
#
_symmetry.space_group_name_H-M   'P 1'
#
loop_
_entity.id
_entity.type
_entity.pdbx_description
1 polymer ?
#
loop_
_entity_poly.entity_id
_entity_poly.type
_entity_poly.pdbx_seq_one_letter_code
_entity_poly.pdbx_strand_id
1 'polypeptide(L)'
;MAKRNLFACNANYADTPLFSMSDFEGENKRIKKPPVSPATEFLLEGALQNIQDDVKGLKRTTSESGQLQKVFGVRLDNMEESLNEVRITLDNIAHHLLPRKPWFTYTFVTEETVESLYQTHMNNPSRFAAALESLVYLNDPSEMQIAVNKREQSEARIQFIKNCLFYHFNVSLQLQDEVWKSVRVTLDGRASRNRRSGRFTPNKSGFRTSTPKLLDIVNQ
;
A
#
# COMPACT_ATOMS: atom_id res chain seq x y z
N MET A 1 -24.86 -4.00 12.71
CA MET A 1 -25.25 -3.08 13.80
C MET A 1 -25.16 -1.67 13.28
N ALA A 2 -26.32 -1.01 13.14
CA ALA A 2 -26.45 0.36 12.65
C ALA A 2 -26.56 1.33 13.82
N LYS A 3 -25.95 2.52 13.69
CA LYS A 3 -26.20 3.81 14.38
C LYS A 3 -25.00 4.73 14.11
N ARG A 4 -25.10 6.03 13.83
CA ARG A 4 -26.15 6.93 13.32
C ARG A 4 -25.39 8.25 13.08
N ASN A 5 -25.63 8.89 11.94
CA ASN A 5 -25.07 10.17 11.53
C ASN A 5 -25.38 11.30 12.53
N LEU A 6 -24.38 12.12 12.82
CA LEU A 6 -24.46 13.33 13.66
C LEU A 6 -24.11 14.55 12.80
N PHE A 7 -24.96 14.84 11.81
CA PHE A 7 -24.95 16.09 11.06
C PHE A 7 -26.39 16.41 10.66
N ALA A 8 -27.02 17.34 11.38
CA ALA A 8 -28.17 18.13 10.91
C ALA A 8 -28.63 19.09 12.01
N CYS A 9 -28.07 20.29 12.04
CA CYS A 9 -28.77 21.48 12.54
C CYS A 9 -28.43 22.61 11.57
N ASN A 10 -29.11 22.63 10.42
CA ASN A 10 -29.05 23.70 9.45
C ASN A 10 -30.44 24.34 9.36
N ALA A 11 -30.44 25.68 9.44
CA ALA A 11 -31.46 26.61 8.93
C ALA A 11 -32.92 26.41 9.37
N ASN A 12 -33.30 27.00 10.50
CA ASN A 12 -34.64 27.57 10.71
C ASN A 12 -34.51 29.10 10.73
N TYR A 13 -34.50 29.70 9.54
CA TYR A 13 -34.65 31.16 9.33
C TYR A 13 -35.77 31.36 8.30
N ALA A 14 -36.93 30.82 8.60
CA ALA A 14 -38.20 31.16 7.99
C ALA A 14 -39.21 31.09 9.13
N ASP A 15 -40.12 32.05 9.21
CA ASP A 15 -41.17 32.17 10.24
C ASP A 15 -40.82 32.97 11.51
N THR A 16 -40.23 34.15 11.33
CA THR A 16 -40.62 35.29 12.17
C THR A 16 -41.60 36.19 11.42
N PRO A 17 -42.80 36.42 11.97
CA PRO A 17 -43.87 37.12 11.28
C PRO A 17 -43.52 38.59 11.03
N LEU A 18 -43.88 39.05 9.82
CA LEU A 18 -44.02 40.47 9.47
C LEU A 18 -44.72 41.20 10.63
N PHE A 19 -43.98 42.05 11.35
CA PHE A 19 -44.61 43.03 12.22
C PHE A 19 -45.43 43.97 11.33
N SER A 20 -46.74 43.82 11.47
CA SER A 20 -47.78 44.70 10.96
C SER A 20 -47.41 46.16 11.27
N MET A 21 -47.06 46.91 10.22
CA MET A 21 -47.03 48.36 10.29
C MET A 21 -48.46 48.85 10.44
N SER A 22 -48.82 49.23 11.66
CA SER A 22 -50.02 50.00 11.95
C SER A 22 -49.91 51.39 11.32
N ASP A 23 -50.91 51.74 10.53
CA ASP A 23 -51.13 53.05 9.94
C ASP A 23 -51.13 54.13 11.02
N PHE A 24 -50.02 54.84 11.15
CA PHE A 24 -49.95 56.11 11.86
C PHE A 24 -50.18 57.22 10.83
N GLU A 25 -51.44 57.66 10.70
CA GLU A 25 -51.76 58.98 10.16
C GLU A 25 -51.19 60.05 11.12
N GLY A 26 -49.91 60.35 10.95
CA GLY A 26 -49.23 61.45 11.62
C GLY A 26 -49.57 62.77 10.92
N GLU A 27 -50.34 63.61 11.62
CA GLU A 27 -50.59 65.01 11.29
C GLU A 27 -49.38 65.68 10.63
N ASN A 28 -49.60 66.21 9.44
CA ASN A 28 -48.63 66.98 8.66
C ASN A 28 -48.43 68.37 9.29
N LYS A 29 -47.82 68.41 10.48
CA LYS A 29 -47.33 69.64 11.09
C LYS A 29 -46.13 70.09 10.27
N ARG A 30 -46.31 71.13 9.47
CA ARG A 30 -45.20 71.92 8.89
C ARG A 30 -44.33 72.45 10.03
N ILE A 31 -43.38 71.63 10.47
CA ILE A 31 -42.27 72.06 11.32
C ILE A 31 -41.45 73.01 10.46
N LYS A 32 -41.59 74.31 10.74
CA LYS A 32 -40.64 75.32 10.24
C LYS A 32 -39.27 74.92 10.78
N LYS A 33 -38.41 74.40 9.90
CA LYS A 33 -37.01 74.13 10.24
C LYS A 33 -36.41 75.41 10.82
N PRO A 34 -35.86 75.40 12.04
CA PRO A 34 -35.11 76.55 12.54
C PRO A 34 -33.94 76.81 11.58
N PRO A 35 -33.53 78.08 11.38
CA PRO A 35 -32.37 78.38 10.56
C PRO A 35 -31.15 77.67 11.17
N VAL A 36 -30.66 76.67 10.45
CA VAL A 36 -29.44 75.94 10.81
C VAL A 36 -28.33 76.99 10.77
N SER A 37 -27.59 77.11 11.88
CA SER A 37 -26.48 78.06 11.96
C SER A 37 -25.43 77.67 10.90
N PRO A 38 -24.81 78.62 10.19
CA PRO A 38 -23.77 78.32 9.19
C PRO A 38 -22.65 77.45 9.75
N ALA A 39 -22.35 77.57 11.05
CA ALA A 39 -21.36 76.74 11.74
C ALA A 39 -21.77 75.26 11.84
N THR A 40 -23.06 74.98 12.01
CA THR A 40 -23.59 73.61 12.05
C THR A 40 -23.68 72.98 10.66
N GLU A 41 -23.89 73.77 9.62
CA GLU A 41 -23.87 73.30 8.22
C GLU A 41 -22.46 72.89 7.79
N PHE A 42 -21.45 73.71 8.12
CA PHE A 42 -20.04 73.40 7.82
C PHE A 42 -19.54 72.13 8.54
N LEU A 43 -19.93 71.93 9.81
CA LEU A 43 -19.58 70.72 10.56
C LEU A 43 -20.25 69.47 9.98
N LEU A 44 -21.51 69.59 9.53
CA LEU A 44 -22.23 68.47 8.91
C LEU A 44 -21.64 68.12 7.53
N GLU A 45 -21.23 69.12 6.75
CA GLU A 45 -20.63 68.91 5.43
C GLU A 45 -19.24 68.27 5.54
N GLY A 46 -18.42 68.70 6.50
CA GLY A 46 -17.15 68.04 6.82
C GLY A 46 -17.31 66.60 7.31
N ALA A 47 -18.33 66.34 8.14
CA ALA A 47 -18.65 64.99 8.61
C ALA A 47 -19.11 64.08 7.46
N LEU A 48 -19.96 64.59 6.57
CA LEU A 48 -20.41 63.87 5.38
C LEU A 48 -19.26 63.53 4.44
N GLN A 49 -18.33 64.46 4.23
CA GLN A 49 -17.16 64.24 3.39
C GLN A 49 -16.25 63.14 3.96
N ASN A 50 -15.98 63.17 5.28
CA ASN A 50 -15.21 62.11 5.95
C ASN A 50 -15.88 60.73 5.82
N ILE A 51 -17.20 60.65 6.04
CA ILE A 51 -17.94 59.40 5.87
C ILE A 51 -17.84 58.90 4.42
N GLN A 52 -17.90 59.80 3.44
CA GLN A 52 -17.81 59.44 2.03
C GLN A 52 -16.42 58.90 1.65
N ASP A 53 -15.38 59.48 2.23
CA ASP A 53 -13.99 59.04 2.01
C ASP A 53 -13.70 57.72 2.73
N ASP A 54 -14.26 57.51 3.93
CA ASP A 54 -14.21 56.22 4.64
C ASP A 54 -14.91 55.11 3.86
N VAL A 55 -16.09 55.39 3.29
CA VAL A 55 -16.84 54.43 2.46
C VAL A 55 -16.07 54.08 1.18
N LYS A 56 -15.38 55.06 0.56
CA LYS A 56 -14.50 54.79 -0.60
C LYS A 56 -13.30 53.93 -0.21
N GLY A 57 -12.71 54.17 0.96
CA GLY A 57 -11.63 53.33 1.51
C GLY A 57 -12.09 51.89 1.72
N LEU A 58 -13.26 51.70 2.33
CA LEU A 58 -13.83 50.37 2.59
C LEU A 58 -14.19 49.59 1.31
N LYS A 59 -14.60 50.29 0.24
CA LYS A 59 -14.84 49.67 -1.08
C LYS A 59 -13.55 49.16 -1.75
N ARG A 60 -12.41 49.81 -1.50
CA ARG A 60 -11.11 49.36 -2.01
C ARG A 60 -10.64 48.11 -1.28
N THR A 61 -10.74 48.08 0.05
CA THR A 61 -10.33 46.92 0.85
C THR A 61 -11.21 45.69 0.62
N THR A 62 -12.51 45.87 0.37
CA THR A 62 -13.41 44.78 -0.02
C THR A 62 -13.11 44.24 -1.42
N SER A 63 -12.66 45.08 -2.36
CA SER A 63 -12.20 44.65 -3.69
C SER A 63 -10.90 43.84 -3.62
N GLU A 64 -9.95 44.26 -2.77
CA GLU A 64 -8.70 43.52 -2.54
C GLU A 64 -8.94 42.17 -1.84
N SER A 65 -9.86 42.14 -0.87
CA SER A 65 -10.32 40.90 -0.22
C SER A 65 -10.94 39.91 -1.21
N GLY A 66 -11.73 40.40 -2.18
CA GLY A 66 -12.30 39.58 -3.24
C GLY A 66 -11.26 39.01 -4.22
N GLN A 67 -10.17 39.75 -4.49
CA GLN A 67 -9.04 39.21 -5.27
C GLN A 67 -8.27 38.14 -4.50
N LEU A 68 -8.02 38.37 -3.21
CA LEU A 68 -7.36 37.37 -2.35
C LEU A 68 -8.17 36.08 -2.27
N GLN A 69 -9.49 36.15 -2.09
CA GLN A 69 -10.35 34.96 -2.10
C GLN A 69 -10.23 34.15 -3.39
N LYS A 70 -10.14 34.80 -4.55
CA LYS A 70 -9.95 34.11 -5.84
C LYS A 70 -8.58 33.43 -5.92
N VAL A 71 -7.52 34.10 -5.47
CA VAL A 71 -6.16 33.51 -5.46
C VAL A 71 -6.09 32.31 -4.51
N PHE A 72 -6.72 32.39 -3.33
CA PHE A 72 -6.81 31.28 -2.40
C PHE A 72 -7.65 30.13 -2.97
N GLY A 73 -8.77 30.40 -3.63
CA GLY A 73 -9.59 29.38 -4.29
C GLY A 73 -8.81 28.58 -5.34
N VAL A 74 -8.17 29.27 -6.29
CA VAL A 74 -7.35 28.62 -7.33
C VAL A 74 -6.21 27.80 -6.72
N ARG A 75 -5.60 28.28 -5.63
CA ARG A 75 -4.51 27.56 -4.96
C ARG A 75 -5.01 26.31 -4.23
N LEU A 76 -6.22 26.36 -3.64
CA LEU A 76 -6.85 25.20 -3.01
C LEU A 76 -7.23 24.15 -4.06
N ASP A 77 -7.80 24.57 -5.19
CA ASP A 77 -8.15 23.67 -6.30
C ASP A 77 -6.90 22.96 -6.85
N ASN A 78 -5.80 23.69 -7.07
CA ASN A 78 -4.53 23.12 -7.51
C ASN A 78 -3.93 22.15 -6.47
N MET A 79 -4.10 22.44 -5.17
CA MET A 79 -3.66 21.53 -4.11
C MET A 79 -4.51 20.26 -4.07
N GLU A 80 -5.83 20.37 -4.27
CA GLU A 80 -6.72 19.22 -4.37
C GLU A 80 -6.36 18.32 -5.56
N GLU A 81 -6.08 18.92 -6.71
CA GLU A 81 -5.62 18.19 -7.90
C GLU A 81 -4.28 17.49 -7.64
N SER A 82 -3.30 18.18 -7.04
CA SER A 82 -2.01 17.59 -6.65
C SER A 82 -2.17 16.44 -5.65
N LEU A 83 -3.07 16.57 -4.68
CA LEU A 83 -3.36 15.48 -3.73
C LEU A 83 -4.01 14.29 -4.40
N ASN A 84 -4.89 14.52 -5.39
CA ASN A 84 -5.51 13.45 -6.15
C ASN A 84 -4.49 12.71 -7.04
N GLU A 85 -3.55 13.43 -7.64
CA GLU A 85 -2.45 12.83 -8.41
C GLU A 85 -1.51 12.00 -7.53
N VAL A 86 -1.16 12.50 -6.33
CA VAL A 86 -0.40 11.74 -5.34
C VAL A 86 -1.16 10.50 -4.86
N ARG A 87 -2.48 10.61 -4.69
CA ARG A 87 -3.31 9.45 -4.34
C ARG A 87 -3.29 8.39 -5.43
N ILE A 88 -3.46 8.78 -6.70
CA ILE A 88 -3.44 7.85 -7.84
C ILE A 88 -2.07 7.16 -7.95
N THR A 89 -0.99 7.90 -7.77
CA THR A 89 0.37 7.32 -7.78
C THR A 89 0.59 6.37 -6.61
N LEU A 90 0.11 6.69 -5.40
CA LEU A 90 0.13 5.79 -4.26
C LEU A 90 -0.70 4.53 -4.50
N ASP A 91 -1.88 4.64 -5.09
CA ASP A 91 -2.73 3.49 -5.43
C ASP A 91 -2.06 2.60 -6.48
N ASN A 92 -1.39 3.18 -7.48
CA ASN A 92 -0.62 2.45 -8.49
C ASN A 92 0.59 1.74 -7.87
N ILE A 93 1.34 2.43 -7.00
CA ILE A 93 2.46 1.84 -6.27
C ILE A 93 1.95 0.72 -5.36
N ALA A 94 0.84 0.93 -4.63
CA ALA A 94 0.22 -0.09 -3.81
C ALA A 94 -0.22 -1.31 -4.65
N HIS A 95 -0.78 -1.12 -5.84
CA HIS A 95 -1.10 -2.23 -6.76
C HIS A 95 0.14 -2.99 -7.23
N HIS A 96 1.29 -2.32 -7.35
CA HIS A 96 2.57 -2.96 -7.68
C HIS A 96 3.27 -3.61 -6.48
N LEU A 97 3.02 -3.13 -5.26
CA LEU A 97 3.63 -3.62 -4.02
C LEU A 97 2.78 -4.66 -3.28
N LEU A 98 1.46 -4.67 -3.49
CA LEU A 98 0.60 -5.72 -2.94
C LEU A 98 0.97 -7.05 -3.61
N PRO A 99 1.13 -8.13 -2.82
CA PRO A 99 1.40 -9.45 -3.37
C PRO A 99 0.22 -9.80 -4.27
N ARG A 100 0.46 -9.72 -5.59
CA ARG A 100 -0.49 -10.11 -6.63
C ARG A 100 -1.10 -11.43 -6.17
N LYS A 101 -2.42 -11.56 -6.09
CA LYS A 101 -3.04 -12.82 -5.64
C LYS A 101 -2.41 -13.98 -6.42
N PRO A 102 -2.01 -15.11 -5.78
CA PRO A 102 -1.33 -16.16 -6.50
C PRO A 102 -2.23 -16.64 -7.63
N TRP A 103 -1.70 -16.63 -8.84
CA TRP A 103 -2.42 -17.07 -10.06
C TRP A 103 -2.56 -18.60 -10.13
N PHE A 104 -2.11 -19.29 -9.08
CA PHE A 104 -2.14 -20.74 -8.93
C PHE A 104 -2.76 -21.11 -7.58
N THR A 105 -3.35 -22.31 -7.53
CA THR A 105 -4.00 -22.85 -6.33
C THR A 105 -3.02 -23.69 -5.50
N TYR A 106 -3.07 -23.54 -4.18
CA TYR A 106 -2.33 -24.34 -3.20
C TYR A 106 -2.92 -25.76 -3.06
N THR A 107 -2.72 -26.60 -4.09
CA THR A 107 -3.33 -27.94 -4.19
C THR A 107 -2.63 -29.01 -3.37
N PHE A 108 -1.29 -28.92 -3.23
CA PHE A 108 -0.50 -29.96 -2.57
C PHE A 108 -0.11 -29.60 -1.14
N VAL A 109 0.13 -28.33 -0.88
CA VAL A 109 0.64 -27.80 0.39
C VAL A 109 -0.08 -26.49 0.67
N THR A 110 -0.54 -26.28 1.91
CA THR A 110 -1.27 -25.09 2.33
C THR A 110 -0.42 -23.81 2.23
N GLU A 111 -1.05 -22.67 1.98
CA GLU A 111 -0.37 -21.38 1.87
C GLU A 111 0.46 -21.04 3.11
N GLU A 112 -0.11 -21.21 4.31
CA GLU A 112 0.56 -20.94 5.59
C GLU A 112 1.88 -21.73 5.74
N THR A 113 1.88 -22.99 5.30
CA THR A 113 3.08 -23.84 5.35
C THR A 113 4.13 -23.43 4.32
N VAL A 114 3.71 -22.95 3.15
CA VAL A 114 4.66 -22.43 2.15
C VAL A 114 5.26 -21.11 2.63
N GLU A 115 4.45 -20.25 3.24
CA GLU A 115 4.90 -18.95 3.76
C GLU A 115 5.89 -19.12 4.92
N SER A 116 5.60 -19.97 5.90
CA SER A 116 6.55 -20.27 7.00
C SER A 116 7.89 -20.83 6.48
N LEU A 117 7.83 -21.65 5.44
CA LEU A 117 9.01 -22.23 4.80
C LEU A 117 9.78 -21.20 3.97
N TYR A 118 9.07 -20.24 3.35
CA TYR A 118 9.66 -19.08 2.69
C TYR A 118 10.42 -18.21 3.69
N GLN A 119 9.80 -17.83 4.81
CA GLN A 119 10.43 -17.03 5.87
C GLN A 119 11.73 -17.67 6.39
N THR A 120 11.76 -18.99 6.47
CA THR A 120 12.96 -19.75 6.91
C THR A 120 14.07 -19.78 5.85
N HIS A 121 13.73 -19.63 4.56
CA HIS A 121 14.63 -19.86 3.43
C HIS A 121 14.69 -18.68 2.43
N MET A 122 14.33 -17.47 2.85
CA MET A 122 14.29 -16.27 1.99
C MET A 122 15.61 -15.99 1.26
N ASN A 123 16.75 -16.39 1.84
CA ASN A 123 18.06 -16.09 1.27
C ASN A 123 18.48 -17.05 0.16
N ASN A 124 17.80 -18.21 0.00
CA ASN A 124 18.24 -19.23 -0.95
C ASN A 124 17.05 -19.95 -1.62
N PRO A 125 16.74 -19.58 -2.88
CA PRO A 125 15.65 -20.19 -3.66
C PRO A 125 15.79 -21.71 -3.81
N SER A 126 17.01 -22.21 -3.97
CA SER A 126 17.27 -23.65 -4.12
C SER A 126 17.02 -24.44 -2.85
N ARG A 127 17.32 -23.86 -1.67
CA ARG A 127 17.00 -24.49 -0.39
C ARG A 127 15.50 -24.48 -0.12
N PHE A 128 14.84 -23.36 -0.41
CA PHE A 128 13.38 -23.25 -0.35
C PHE A 128 12.71 -24.34 -1.20
N ALA A 129 13.11 -24.45 -2.48
CA ALA A 129 12.55 -25.46 -3.38
C ALA A 129 12.80 -26.90 -2.89
N ALA A 130 13.98 -27.19 -2.35
CA ALA A 130 14.30 -28.53 -1.82
C ALA A 130 13.50 -28.89 -0.56
N ALA A 131 13.23 -27.90 0.30
CA ALA A 131 12.38 -28.08 1.47
C ALA A 131 10.90 -28.22 1.08
N LEU A 132 10.43 -27.41 0.13
CA LEU A 132 9.09 -27.54 -0.45
C LEU A 132 8.88 -28.90 -1.15
N GLU A 133 9.86 -29.38 -1.92
CA GLU A 133 9.84 -30.71 -2.54
C GLU A 133 9.61 -31.82 -1.50
N SER A 134 10.24 -31.70 -0.32
CA SER A 134 10.11 -32.70 0.75
C SER A 134 8.68 -32.78 1.28
N LEU A 135 7.94 -31.65 1.31
CA LEU A 135 6.55 -31.60 1.73
C LEU A 135 5.61 -32.09 0.63
N VAL A 136 5.83 -31.65 -0.61
CA VAL A 136 4.99 -32.01 -1.77
C VAL A 136 5.02 -33.52 -2.05
N TYR A 137 6.16 -34.16 -1.82
CA TYR A 137 6.37 -35.60 -2.05
C TYR A 137 6.33 -36.44 -0.75
N LEU A 138 5.80 -35.90 0.34
CA LEU A 138 5.72 -36.64 1.62
C LEU A 138 4.97 -37.97 1.47
N ASN A 139 3.92 -37.99 0.63
CA ASN A 139 3.11 -39.18 0.36
C ASN A 139 3.73 -40.14 -0.67
N ASP A 140 4.70 -39.69 -1.45
CA ASP A 140 5.34 -40.48 -2.50
C ASP A 140 6.86 -40.15 -2.62
N PRO A 141 7.67 -40.65 -1.67
CA PRO A 141 9.09 -40.39 -1.64
C PRO A 141 9.87 -41.13 -2.74
N SER A 142 9.26 -42.13 -3.40
CA SER A 142 9.85 -42.86 -4.54
C SER A 142 10.19 -41.92 -5.68
N GLU A 143 9.25 -41.03 -6.00
CA GLU A 143 9.38 -40.04 -7.08
C GLU A 143 10.55 -39.08 -6.85
N MET A 144 10.89 -38.77 -5.59
CA MET A 144 12.04 -37.93 -5.26
C MET A 144 13.40 -38.55 -5.66
N GLN A 145 13.46 -39.86 -5.91
CA GLN A 145 14.70 -40.53 -6.35
C GLN A 145 14.93 -40.39 -7.86
N ILE A 146 13.90 -40.01 -8.61
CA ILE A 146 13.94 -39.80 -10.04
C ILE A 146 14.42 -38.36 -10.31
N ALA A 147 15.25 -38.17 -11.34
CA ALA A 147 15.66 -36.83 -11.76
C ALA A 147 14.45 -36.02 -12.21
N VAL A 148 14.42 -34.72 -11.94
CA VAL A 148 13.26 -33.84 -12.15
C VAL A 148 12.76 -33.89 -13.61
N ASN A 149 13.68 -33.95 -14.59
CA ASN A 149 13.34 -34.05 -16.01
C ASN A 149 12.67 -35.38 -16.43
N LYS A 150 12.76 -36.41 -15.58
CA LYS A 150 12.25 -37.76 -15.88
C LYS A 150 10.97 -38.09 -15.11
N ARG A 151 10.44 -37.13 -14.32
CA ARG A 151 9.23 -37.30 -13.52
C ARG A 151 7.98 -36.92 -14.32
N GLU A 152 7.65 -37.73 -15.33
CA GLU A 152 6.47 -37.50 -16.17
C GLU A 152 5.16 -37.64 -15.37
N GLN A 153 5.12 -38.58 -14.41
CA GLN A 153 3.94 -38.84 -13.57
C GLN A 153 3.67 -37.73 -12.53
N SER A 154 4.70 -36.95 -12.18
CA SER A 154 4.64 -35.91 -11.15
C SER A 154 4.82 -34.49 -11.71
N GLU A 155 4.51 -34.27 -12.98
CA GLU A 155 4.69 -32.95 -13.62
C GLU A 155 3.90 -31.84 -12.90
N ALA A 156 2.65 -32.12 -12.49
CA ALA A 156 1.83 -31.15 -11.77
C ALA A 156 2.48 -30.67 -10.44
N ARG A 157 3.17 -31.57 -9.73
CA ARG A 157 3.90 -31.25 -8.49
C ARG A 157 5.12 -30.36 -8.78
N ILE A 158 5.81 -30.61 -9.89
CA ILE A 158 6.95 -29.78 -10.33
C ILE A 158 6.47 -28.38 -10.72
N GLN A 159 5.36 -28.27 -11.46
CA GLN A 159 4.77 -26.99 -11.82
C GLN A 159 4.32 -26.20 -10.58
N PHE A 160 3.74 -26.90 -9.59
CA PHE A 160 3.43 -26.29 -8.31
C PHE A 160 4.67 -25.69 -7.61
N ILE A 161 5.77 -26.46 -7.52
CA ILE A 161 7.03 -25.98 -6.92
C ILE A 161 7.58 -24.76 -7.66
N LYS A 162 7.55 -24.75 -9.00
CA LYS A 162 7.95 -23.60 -9.81
C LYS A 162 7.10 -22.37 -9.51
N ASN A 163 5.77 -22.54 -9.48
CA ASN A 163 4.85 -21.44 -9.25
C ASN A 163 5.05 -20.82 -7.87
N CYS A 164 5.19 -21.65 -6.82
CA CYS A 164 5.54 -21.18 -5.48
C CYS A 164 6.87 -20.42 -5.47
N LEU A 165 7.90 -20.98 -6.10
CA LEU A 165 9.22 -20.35 -6.16
C LEU A 165 9.16 -18.95 -6.82
N PHE A 166 8.56 -18.85 -8.01
CA PHE A 166 8.50 -17.59 -8.74
C PHE A 166 7.63 -16.55 -8.04
N TYR A 167 6.58 -17.00 -7.37
CA TYR A 167 5.69 -16.16 -6.60
C TYR A 167 6.37 -15.52 -5.39
N HIS A 168 6.93 -16.34 -4.49
CA HIS A 168 7.50 -15.85 -3.24
C HIS A 168 8.84 -15.11 -3.43
N PHE A 169 9.62 -15.45 -4.47
CA PHE A 169 10.86 -14.75 -4.79
C PHE A 169 10.68 -13.62 -5.81
N ASN A 170 9.44 -13.33 -6.21
CA ASN A 170 9.09 -12.31 -7.20
C ASN A 170 9.99 -12.35 -8.46
N VAL A 171 10.19 -13.55 -9.01
CA VAL A 171 11.13 -13.76 -10.11
C VAL A 171 10.54 -13.26 -11.43
N SER A 172 11.20 -12.28 -12.04
CA SER A 172 10.84 -11.76 -13.36
C SER A 172 10.82 -12.86 -14.42
N LEU A 173 9.87 -12.81 -15.36
CA LEU A 173 9.67 -13.81 -16.41
C LEU A 173 10.95 -14.12 -17.20
N GLN A 174 11.79 -13.12 -17.43
CA GLN A 174 13.07 -13.27 -18.14
C GLN A 174 14.10 -14.11 -17.37
N LEU A 175 14.02 -14.12 -16.04
CA LEU A 175 14.97 -14.81 -15.15
C LEU A 175 14.43 -16.16 -14.66
N GLN A 176 13.16 -16.47 -14.91
CA GLN A 176 12.52 -17.70 -14.43
C GLN A 176 13.25 -18.97 -14.90
N ASP A 177 13.69 -19.01 -16.16
CA ASP A 177 14.41 -20.15 -16.72
C ASP A 177 15.79 -20.35 -16.08
N GLU A 178 16.51 -19.26 -15.81
CA GLU A 178 17.83 -19.31 -15.19
C GLU A 178 17.74 -19.75 -13.73
N VAL A 179 16.83 -19.13 -12.96
CA VAL A 179 16.56 -19.51 -11.57
C VAL A 179 16.11 -20.97 -11.51
N TRP A 180 15.21 -21.39 -12.39
CA TRP A 180 14.75 -22.77 -12.42
C TRP A 180 15.85 -23.76 -12.80
N LYS A 181 16.77 -23.42 -13.71
CA LYS A 181 17.95 -24.26 -14.01
C LYS A 181 18.81 -24.47 -12.77
N SER A 182 19.09 -23.40 -12.01
CA SER A 182 19.88 -23.47 -10.77
C SER A 182 19.20 -24.35 -9.70
N VAL A 183 17.90 -24.14 -9.50
CA VAL A 183 17.10 -24.96 -8.58
C VAL A 183 17.09 -26.43 -9.02
N ARG A 184 16.89 -26.69 -10.30
CA ARG A 184 16.85 -28.06 -10.85
C ARG A 184 18.14 -28.83 -10.58
N VAL A 185 19.31 -28.21 -10.77
CA VAL A 185 20.61 -28.85 -10.45
C VAL A 185 20.67 -29.29 -8.99
N THR A 186 20.12 -28.46 -8.09
CA THR A 186 20.06 -28.78 -6.65
C THR A 186 19.12 -29.95 -6.37
N LEU A 187 17.94 -29.97 -6.99
CA LEU A 187 16.95 -31.05 -6.85
C LEU A 187 17.47 -32.37 -7.44
N ASP A 188 18.10 -32.35 -8.63
CA ASP A 188 18.70 -33.52 -9.25
C ASP A 188 19.88 -34.06 -8.43
N GLY A 189 20.70 -33.17 -7.88
CA GLY A 189 21.76 -33.54 -6.92
C GLY A 189 21.21 -34.21 -5.66
N ARG A 190 20.02 -33.80 -5.20
CA ARG A 190 19.31 -34.43 -4.09
C ARG A 190 18.73 -35.80 -4.48
N ALA A 191 18.08 -35.91 -5.64
CA ALA A 191 17.58 -37.18 -6.17
C ALA A 191 18.69 -38.23 -6.30
N SER A 192 19.85 -37.83 -6.82
CA SER A 192 21.04 -38.69 -6.90
C SER A 192 21.53 -39.17 -5.53
N ARG A 193 21.55 -38.28 -4.51
CA ARG A 193 21.90 -38.65 -3.13
C ARG A 193 20.87 -39.59 -2.51
N ASN A 194 19.58 -39.36 -2.72
CA ASN A 194 18.52 -40.23 -2.22
C ASN A 194 18.63 -41.64 -2.81
N ARG A 195 18.88 -41.74 -4.13
CA ARG A 195 19.11 -43.03 -4.81
C ARG A 195 20.33 -43.77 -4.27
N ARG A 196 21.41 -43.07 -3.94
CA ARG A 196 22.62 -43.68 -3.36
C ARG A 196 22.40 -44.13 -1.92
N SER A 197 21.64 -43.36 -1.14
CA SER A 197 21.36 -43.66 0.27
C SER A 197 20.43 -44.87 0.41
N GLY A 198 19.44 -45.02 -0.47
CA GLY A 198 18.57 -46.21 -0.51
C GLY A 198 19.27 -47.50 -0.95
N ARG A 199 20.42 -47.42 -1.62
CA ARG A 199 21.27 -48.58 -1.95
C ARG A 199 22.31 -48.91 -0.88
N PHE A 200 22.51 -48.02 0.08
CA PHE A 200 23.46 -48.23 1.17
C PHE A 200 22.78 -48.94 2.34
N THR A 201 22.27 -50.15 2.09
CA THR A 201 22.26 -51.15 3.16
C THR A 201 23.73 -51.39 3.52
N PRO A 202 24.15 -51.23 4.79
CA PRO A 202 25.52 -51.45 5.19
C PRO A 202 25.77 -52.96 5.14
N ASN A 203 26.10 -53.48 3.96
CA ASN A 203 26.77 -54.76 3.89
C ASN A 203 28.16 -54.55 4.50
N LYS A 204 28.31 -55.18 5.66
CA LYS A 204 29.51 -55.46 6.44
C LYS A 204 30.85 -55.27 5.70
N SER A 205 31.81 -54.80 6.49
CA SER A 205 33.27 -54.90 6.30
C SER A 205 33.91 -54.08 5.18
N GLY A 206 34.03 -52.77 5.40
CA GLY A 206 35.19 -52.02 4.91
C GLY A 206 36.34 -52.19 5.89
N PHE A 207 37.09 -53.28 5.73
CA PHE A 207 38.30 -53.61 6.48
C PHE A 207 39.27 -52.43 6.42
N ARG A 208 39.37 -51.64 7.50
CA ARG A 208 40.46 -50.66 7.66
C ARG A 208 41.70 -51.46 8.05
N THR A 209 42.55 -51.82 7.09
CA THR A 209 43.93 -52.22 7.41
C THR A 209 44.69 -50.98 7.87
N SER A 210 44.60 -50.67 9.17
CA SER A 210 45.68 -49.98 9.85
C SER A 210 46.87 -50.93 9.87
N THR A 211 47.87 -50.67 9.04
CA THR A 211 49.18 -51.34 9.10
C THR A 211 49.83 -50.98 10.45
N PRO A 212 50.14 -51.95 11.33
CA PRO A 212 51.00 -51.68 12.47
C PRO A 212 52.45 -51.61 11.97
N LYS A 213 53.11 -50.46 12.15
CA LYS A 213 54.57 -50.38 12.03
C LYS A 213 55.16 -51.11 13.23
N LEU A 214 55.69 -52.30 12.99
CA LEU A 214 56.53 -53.03 13.94
C LEU A 214 57.87 -53.26 13.24
N LEU A 215 58.94 -52.89 13.94
CA LEU A 215 60.37 -53.04 13.60
C LEU A 215 61.01 -51.84 12.89
N ASP A 216 61.47 -50.88 13.70
CA ASP A 216 62.84 -50.31 13.62
C ASP A 216 63.15 -49.50 14.89
N ILE A 217 63.00 -50.14 16.05
CA ILE A 217 63.67 -49.70 17.28
C ILE A 217 64.38 -50.91 17.89
N VAL A 218 65.32 -51.46 17.13
CA VAL A 218 66.49 -52.16 17.68
C VAL A 218 67.65 -51.77 16.79
N ASN A 219 68.46 -50.85 17.30
CA ASN A 219 69.92 -50.73 17.20
C ASN A 219 70.22 -49.38 17.88
N GLN A 220 70.67 -49.41 19.14
CA GLN A 220 72.10 -49.44 19.50
C GLN A 220 72.87 -48.28 18.85
#